data_AF-A0A439UX39-F1
#
_entry.id   AF-A0A439UX39-F1
#
_cell.length_a   1.000
_cell.length_b   1.000
_cell.length_c   1.000
_cell.angle_alpha   90.00
_cell.angle_beta   90.00
_cell.angle_gamma   90.00
#
_symmetry.space_group_name_H-M   'P 1'
#
loop_
_entity.id
_entity.type
_entity.pdbx_description
1 polymer ?
#
loop_
_entity_poly.entity_id
_entity_poly.type
_entity_poly.pdbx_seq_one_letter_code
_entity_poly.pdbx_strand_id
1 'polypeptide(L)'
;MAKAPRKQRLSVYLDPKAMSRLVEHAARRDLSRSLVAEAAIDSFLSPDAAERQEAAITKRLDQIDRRITRQERDLGIAVETLAVFVRFWLATTPALPEPAAQAAHAKAGERYDAFVIALGRRLAKGPKLRQEISEDIDGGLDTLQPGRPTG
;
A
#
# COMPACT_ATOMS: atom_id res chain seq x y z
N MET A 1 -54.72 -6.60 22.39
CA MET A 1 -53.62 -5.82 21.79
C MET A 1 -52.83 -5.15 22.91
N ALA A 2 -51.62 -5.61 23.21
CA ALA A 2 -50.79 -5.03 24.27
C ALA A 2 -50.25 -3.67 23.82
N LYS A 3 -50.43 -2.64 24.66
CA LYS A 3 -50.01 -1.27 24.38
C LYS A 3 -48.48 -1.21 24.39
N ALA A 4 -47.86 -0.66 23.34
CA ALA A 4 -46.41 -0.47 23.31
C ALA A 4 -45.95 0.33 24.56
N PRO A 5 -44.88 -0.11 25.24
CA PRO A 5 -44.39 0.59 26.42
C PRO A 5 -43.98 2.02 26.07
N ARG A 6 -44.37 2.98 26.92
CA ARG A 6 -44.03 4.39 26.71
C ARG A 6 -42.54 4.62 26.99
N LYS A 7 -41.88 5.46 26.17
CA LYS A 7 -40.50 5.90 26.42
C LYS A 7 -40.41 6.61 27.78
N GLN A 8 -39.40 6.26 28.57
CA GLN A 8 -39.15 6.90 29.86
C GLN A 8 -38.39 8.22 29.65
N ARG A 9 -38.77 9.27 30.38
CA ARG A 9 -38.08 10.57 30.31
C ARG A 9 -36.78 10.51 31.11
N LEU A 10 -35.67 10.75 30.45
CA LEU A 10 -34.35 10.92 31.06
C LEU A 10 -33.99 12.41 31.09
N SER A 11 -33.57 12.92 32.25
CA SER A 11 -33.04 14.29 32.41
C SER A 11 -31.61 14.20 32.92
N VAL A 12 -30.65 14.53 32.06
CA VAL A 12 -29.21 14.49 32.37
C VAL A 12 -28.55 15.79 31.93
N TYR A 13 -27.57 16.24 32.71
CA TYR A 13 -26.70 17.33 32.30
C TYR A 13 -25.61 16.78 31.38
N LEU A 14 -25.41 17.46 30.26
CA LEU A 14 -24.32 17.16 29.32
C LEU A 14 -23.33 18.32 29.34
N ASP A 15 -22.04 17.98 29.25
CA ASP A 15 -21.01 18.97 28.98
C ASP A 15 -21.39 19.79 27.73
N PRO A 16 -21.19 21.12 27.71
CA PRO A 16 -21.55 21.97 26.57
C PRO A 16 -20.97 21.49 25.24
N LYS A 17 -19.74 20.95 25.22
CA LYS A 17 -19.12 20.40 24.00
C LYS A 17 -19.82 19.11 23.56
N ALA A 18 -20.23 18.26 24.51
CA ALA A 18 -21.01 17.06 24.18
C ALA A 18 -22.39 17.42 23.61
N MET A 19 -23.06 18.41 24.18
CA MET A 19 -24.33 18.93 23.66
C MET A 19 -24.19 19.47 22.24
N SER A 20 -23.15 20.29 21.99
CA SER A 20 -22.86 20.83 20.67
C SER A 20 -22.67 19.73 19.62
N ARG A 21 -21.88 18.70 19.94
CA ARG A 21 -21.65 17.54 19.05
C ARG A 21 -22.95 16.78 18.75
N LEU A 22 -23.81 16.60 19.75
CA LEU A 22 -25.13 15.95 19.57
C LEU A 22 -26.02 16.76 18.61
N VAL A 23 -26.10 18.08 18.81
CA VAL A 23 -26.90 18.98 17.98
C VAL A 23 -26.40 18.96 16.53
N GLU A 24 -25.08 19.07 16.33
CA GLU A 24 -24.47 19.05 15.00
C GLU A 24 -24.68 17.70 14.29
N HIS A 25 -24.52 16.58 15.01
CA HIS A 25 -24.76 15.26 14.44
C HIS A 25 -26.22 15.05 14.04
N ALA A 26 -27.16 15.47 14.90
CA ALA A 26 -28.58 15.40 14.65
C ALA A 26 -28.97 16.25 13.42
N ALA A 27 -28.48 17.49 13.35
CA ALA A 27 -28.75 18.41 12.24
C ALA A 27 -28.20 17.88 10.90
N ARG A 28 -26.97 17.33 10.88
CA ARG A 28 -26.36 16.77 9.65
C ARG A 28 -27.13 15.59 9.06
N ARG A 29 -27.96 14.91 9.86
CA ARG A 29 -28.72 13.73 9.45
C ARG A 29 -30.24 13.93 9.43
N ASP A 30 -30.70 15.15 9.68
CA ASP A 30 -32.12 15.48 9.83
C ASP A 30 -32.85 14.58 10.84
N LEU A 31 -32.19 14.30 11.98
CA LEU A 31 -32.71 13.46 13.05
C LEU A 31 -33.01 14.27 14.30
N SER A 32 -33.94 13.79 15.14
CA SER A 32 -34.18 14.41 16.44
C SER A 32 -33.04 14.12 17.42
N ARG A 33 -32.70 15.09 18.27
CA ARG A 33 -31.66 14.94 19.31
C ARG A 33 -31.95 13.78 20.25
N SER A 34 -33.21 13.59 20.64
CA SER A 34 -33.63 12.49 21.51
C SER A 34 -33.43 11.13 20.85
N LEU A 35 -33.70 11.01 19.54
CA LEU A 35 -33.48 9.77 18.79
C LEU A 35 -31.98 9.44 18.69
N VAL A 36 -31.15 10.45 18.40
CA VAL A 36 -29.68 10.25 18.35
C VAL A 36 -29.14 9.88 19.74
N ALA A 37 -29.61 10.53 20.80
CA ALA A 37 -29.18 10.25 22.17
C ALA A 37 -29.59 8.83 22.61
N GLU A 38 -30.81 8.41 22.32
CA GLU A 38 -31.31 7.06 22.61
C GLU A 38 -30.50 6.01 21.86
N ALA A 39 -30.29 6.18 20.56
CA ALA A 39 -29.49 5.26 19.76
C ALA A 39 -28.03 5.19 20.22
N ALA A 40 -27.45 6.31 20.66
CA ALA A 40 -26.10 6.34 21.20
C ALA A 40 -26.00 5.59 22.54
N ILE A 41 -26.98 5.76 23.44
CA ILE A 41 -27.04 5.04 24.72
C ILE A 41 -27.24 3.55 24.49
N ASP A 42 -28.18 3.17 23.62
CA ASP A 42 -28.47 1.78 23.29
C ASP A 42 -27.25 1.10 22.64
N SER A 43 -26.61 1.79 21.69
CA SER A 43 -25.36 1.30 21.08
C SER A 43 -24.21 1.17 22.07
N PHE A 44 -24.11 2.05 23.08
CA PHE A 44 -23.06 1.99 24.08
C PHE A 44 -23.27 0.86 25.08
N LEU A 45 -24.53 0.56 25.43
CA LEU A 45 -24.90 -0.48 26.38
C LEU A 45 -25.07 -1.86 25.74
N SER A 46 -25.10 -1.94 24.41
CA SER A 46 -25.23 -3.21 23.68
C SER A 46 -23.93 -4.04 23.75
N PRO A 47 -23.94 -5.26 24.33
CA PRO A 47 -22.77 -6.14 24.34
C PRO A 47 -22.29 -6.49 22.92
N ASP A 48 -23.21 -6.59 21.95
CA ASP A 48 -22.91 -6.90 20.56
C ASP A 48 -22.12 -5.79 19.85
N ALA A 49 -22.16 -4.53 20.31
CA ALA A 49 -21.52 -3.44 19.60
C ALA A 49 -19.99 -3.52 19.69
N ALA A 50 -19.47 -3.80 20.88
CA ALA A 50 -18.04 -4.02 21.10
C ALA A 50 -17.56 -5.29 20.37
N GLU A 51 -18.29 -6.39 20.52
CA GLU A 51 -17.93 -7.67 19.90
C GLU A 51 -17.95 -7.61 18.36
N ARG A 52 -18.95 -6.93 17.76
CA ARG A 52 -18.98 -6.71 16.30
C ARG A 52 -17.83 -5.83 15.82
N GLN A 53 -17.45 -4.81 16.58
CA GLN A 53 -16.33 -3.95 16.23
C GLN A 53 -15.01 -4.71 16.28
N GLU A 54 -14.78 -5.50 17.34
CA GLU A 54 -13.63 -6.36 17.48
C GLU A 54 -13.56 -7.41 16.36
N ALA A 55 -14.65 -8.10 16.08
CA ALA A 55 -14.72 -9.08 14.99
C ALA A 55 -14.42 -8.45 13.61
N ALA A 56 -14.90 -7.22 13.36
CA ALA A 56 -14.61 -6.50 12.12
C ALA A 56 -13.13 -6.11 12.01
N ILE A 57 -12.48 -5.76 13.13
CA ILE A 57 -11.04 -5.46 13.17
C ILE A 57 -10.25 -6.73 12.91
N THR A 58 -10.54 -7.83 13.62
CA THR A 58 -9.87 -9.13 13.44
C THR A 58 -9.98 -9.59 11.99
N LYS A 59 -11.17 -9.53 11.38
CA LYS A 59 -11.38 -9.87 9.97
C LYS A 59 -10.53 -9.01 9.01
N ARG A 60 -10.37 -7.72 9.30
CA ARG A 60 -9.51 -6.84 8.49
C ARG A 60 -8.03 -7.19 8.66
N LEU A 61 -7.60 -7.53 9.87
CA LEU A 61 -6.24 -7.99 10.13
C LEU A 61 -5.95 -9.29 9.38
N ASP A 62 -6.85 -10.28 9.45
CA ASP A 62 -6.72 -11.54 8.70
C ASP A 62 -6.63 -11.30 7.19
N GLN A 63 -7.41 -10.34 6.67
CA GLN A 63 -7.36 -9.98 5.25
C GLN A 63 -6.02 -9.34 4.87
N ILE A 64 -5.46 -8.49 5.74
CA ILE A 64 -4.15 -7.88 5.53
C ILE A 64 -3.07 -8.96 5.54
N ASP A 65 -3.10 -9.87 6.51
CA ASP A 65 -2.12 -10.93 6.65
C ASP A 65 -2.08 -11.83 5.40
N ARG A 66 -3.25 -12.25 4.91
CA ARG A 66 -3.36 -13.00 3.64
C ARG A 66 -2.81 -12.24 2.44
N ARG A 67 -2.97 -10.91 2.40
CA ARG A 67 -2.42 -10.08 1.33
C ARG A 67 -0.90 -10.01 1.44
N ILE A 68 -0.36 -9.87 2.64
CA ILE A 68 1.09 -9.87 2.89
C ILE A 68 1.70 -11.20 2.46
N THR A 69 1.18 -12.34 2.91
CA THR A 69 1.69 -13.66 2.50
C THR A 69 1.67 -13.86 0.98
N ARG A 70 0.66 -13.31 0.29
CA ARG A 70 0.60 -13.34 -1.17
C ARG A 70 1.68 -12.46 -1.79
N GLN A 71 1.84 -11.24 -1.29
CA GLN A 71 2.87 -10.32 -1.78
C GLN A 71 4.28 -10.86 -1.55
N GLU A 72 4.55 -11.50 -0.41
CA GLU A 72 5.83 -12.16 -0.13
C GLU A 72 6.12 -13.26 -1.14
N ARG A 73 5.11 -14.10 -1.46
CA ARG A 73 5.25 -15.13 -2.50
C ARG A 73 5.53 -14.53 -3.88
N ASP A 74 4.73 -13.54 -4.28
CA ASP A 74 4.85 -12.92 -5.60
C ASP A 74 6.20 -12.19 -5.73
N LEU A 75 6.68 -11.56 -4.64
CA LEU A 75 8.01 -10.96 -4.57
C LEU A 75 9.12 -12.01 -4.67
N GLY A 76 8.97 -13.15 -3.99
CA GLY A 76 9.89 -14.29 -4.10
C GLY A 76 10.03 -14.76 -5.55
N ILE A 77 8.90 -14.98 -6.22
CA ILE A 77 8.86 -15.37 -7.65
C ILE A 77 9.55 -14.32 -8.52
N ALA A 78 9.30 -13.03 -8.28
CA ALA A 78 9.93 -11.95 -9.04
C ALA A 78 11.45 -11.92 -8.86
N VAL A 79 11.94 -12.12 -7.62
CA VAL A 79 13.37 -12.19 -7.31
C VAL A 79 14.02 -13.41 -7.98
N GLU A 80 13.39 -14.58 -7.91
CA GLU A 80 13.86 -15.80 -8.57
C GLU A 80 13.93 -15.62 -10.10
N THR A 81 12.87 -15.07 -10.68
CA THR A 81 12.79 -14.79 -12.13
C THR A 81 13.89 -13.82 -12.55
N LEU A 82 14.11 -12.74 -11.79
CA LEU A 82 15.17 -11.77 -12.08
C LEU A 82 16.57 -12.41 -11.98
N ALA A 83 16.80 -13.25 -10.98
CA ALA A 83 18.07 -13.96 -10.83
C ALA A 83 18.35 -14.87 -12.02
N VAL A 84 17.34 -15.63 -12.47
CA VAL A 84 17.44 -16.47 -13.67
C VAL A 84 17.66 -15.62 -14.92
N PHE A 85 16.94 -14.51 -15.08
CA PHE A 85 17.09 -13.59 -16.21
C PHE A 85 18.50 -13.00 -16.30
N VAL A 86 19.03 -12.48 -15.19
CA VAL A 86 20.39 -11.91 -15.15
C VAL A 86 21.43 -12.98 -15.51
N ARG A 87 21.28 -14.20 -14.96
CA ARG A 87 22.18 -15.31 -15.27
C ARG A 87 22.12 -15.72 -16.74
N PHE A 88 20.91 -15.85 -17.29
CA PHE A 88 20.71 -16.14 -18.71
C PHE A 88 21.34 -15.05 -19.57
N TRP A 89 21.05 -13.78 -19.30
CA TRP A 89 21.55 -12.64 -20.06
C TRP A 89 23.08 -12.58 -20.08
N LEU A 90 23.74 -12.79 -18.93
CA LEU A 90 25.20 -12.84 -18.83
C LEU A 90 25.81 -14.06 -19.56
N ALA A 91 25.06 -15.16 -19.66
CA ALA A 91 25.49 -16.38 -20.36
C ALA A 91 25.32 -16.30 -21.88
N THR A 92 24.29 -15.64 -22.39
CA THR A 92 24.10 -15.38 -23.84
C THR A 92 24.98 -14.21 -24.31
N THR A 93 26.27 -14.47 -24.41
CA THR A 93 27.19 -13.65 -25.22
C THR A 93 27.10 -14.15 -26.67
N PRO A 94 27.08 -13.29 -27.73
CA PRO A 94 26.89 -13.75 -29.11
C PRO A 94 27.86 -14.87 -29.49
N ALA A 95 27.37 -15.87 -30.22
CA ALA A 95 28.06 -17.13 -30.49
C ALA A 95 29.45 -16.90 -31.12
N LEU A 96 30.49 -17.19 -30.35
CA LEU A 96 31.86 -17.29 -30.83
C LEU A 96 32.12 -18.75 -31.25
N PRO A 97 32.99 -19.02 -32.24
CA PRO A 97 33.31 -20.38 -32.68
C PRO A 97 33.78 -21.28 -31.53
N GLU A 98 33.58 -22.60 -31.67
CA GLU A 98 33.60 -23.65 -30.63
C GLU A 98 34.68 -23.55 -29.51
N PRO A 99 35.93 -23.10 -29.76
CA PRO A 99 36.91 -22.92 -28.67
C PRO A 99 36.64 -21.67 -27.79
N ALA A 100 36.09 -20.62 -28.38
CA ALA A 100 35.84 -19.34 -27.72
C ALA A 100 34.48 -19.32 -26.99
N ALA A 101 33.52 -20.17 -27.39
CA ALA A 101 32.26 -20.37 -26.67
C ALA A 101 32.48 -20.94 -25.26
N GLN A 102 33.32 -21.98 -25.10
CA GLN A 102 33.63 -22.54 -23.78
C GLN A 102 34.29 -21.52 -22.85
N ALA A 103 35.23 -20.71 -23.37
CA ALA A 103 35.86 -19.64 -22.61
C ALA A 103 34.86 -18.52 -22.22
N ALA A 104 33.90 -18.19 -23.09
CA ALA A 104 32.85 -17.21 -22.81
C ALA A 104 31.85 -17.69 -21.74
N HIS A 105 31.51 -18.98 -21.75
CA HIS A 105 30.67 -19.61 -20.73
C HIS A 105 31.38 -19.68 -19.37
N ALA A 106 32.67 -20.01 -19.32
CA ALA A 106 33.45 -19.97 -18.08
C ALA A 106 33.48 -18.57 -17.46
N LYS A 107 33.64 -17.52 -18.28
CA LYS A 107 33.56 -16.11 -17.85
C LYS A 107 32.16 -15.64 -17.44
N ALA A 108 31.09 -16.36 -17.78
CA ALA A 108 29.74 -15.97 -17.39
C ALA A 108 29.51 -16.13 -15.87
N GLY A 109 30.12 -17.15 -15.27
CA GLY A 109 30.11 -17.34 -13.80
C GLY A 109 30.80 -16.19 -13.07
N GLU A 110 32.02 -15.84 -13.49
CA GLU A 110 32.79 -14.72 -12.92
C GLU A 110 32.04 -13.38 -13.04
N ARG A 111 31.37 -13.13 -14.18
CA ARG A 111 30.54 -11.94 -14.39
C ARG A 111 29.32 -11.90 -13.47
N TYR A 112 28.70 -13.04 -13.21
CA TYR A 112 27.58 -13.13 -12.27
C TYR A 112 28.02 -12.83 -10.83
N ASP A 113 29.13 -13.41 -10.38
CA ASP A 113 29.66 -13.16 -9.03
C ASP A 113 30.05 -11.69 -8.85
N ALA A 114 30.69 -11.08 -9.86
CA ALA A 114 31.00 -9.66 -9.87
C ALA A 114 29.74 -8.79 -9.79
N PHE A 115 28.66 -9.16 -10.50
CA PHE A 115 27.36 -8.50 -10.42
C PHE A 115 26.77 -8.58 -9.00
N VAL A 116 26.76 -9.77 -8.37
CA VAL A 116 26.25 -9.95 -7.01
C VAL A 116 26.99 -9.07 -6.01
N ILE A 117 28.32 -8.98 -6.11
CA ILE A 117 29.15 -8.11 -5.26
C ILE A 117 28.81 -6.63 -5.49
N ALA A 118 28.67 -6.19 -6.75
CA ALA A 118 28.32 -4.81 -7.08
C ALA A 118 26.92 -4.44 -6.57
N LEU A 119 25.95 -5.34 -6.73
CA LEU A 119 24.59 -5.19 -6.21
C LEU A 119 24.59 -5.07 -4.67
N GLY A 120 25.30 -5.95 -3.97
CA GLY A 120 25.43 -5.88 -2.52
C GLY A 120 26.03 -4.56 -2.03
N ARG A 121 27.07 -4.05 -2.70
CA ARG A 121 27.66 -2.73 -2.40
C ARG A 121 26.67 -1.59 -2.61
N ARG A 122 25.89 -1.63 -3.71
CA ARG A 122 24.87 -0.61 -3.99
C ARG A 122 23.74 -0.63 -2.98
N LEU A 123 23.26 -1.81 -2.56
CA LEU A 123 22.23 -1.91 -1.53
C LEU A 123 22.69 -1.41 -0.16
N ALA A 124 23.97 -1.60 0.18
CA ALA A 124 24.54 -1.14 1.45
C ALA A 124 24.87 0.36 1.49
N LYS A 125 25.10 1.01 0.34
CA LYS A 125 25.67 2.37 0.27
C LYS A 125 24.88 3.37 -0.58
N GLY A 126 23.99 2.92 -1.46
CA GLY A 126 23.37 3.75 -2.49
C GLY A 126 21.97 4.26 -2.13
N PRO A 127 21.49 5.34 -2.78
CA PRO A 127 20.09 5.74 -2.72
C PRO A 127 19.20 4.59 -3.20
N LYS A 128 17.95 4.55 -2.72
CA LYS A 128 17.02 3.50 -3.16
C LYS A 128 16.85 3.64 -4.67
N LEU A 129 16.94 2.55 -5.44
CA LEU A 129 16.80 2.55 -6.92
C LEU A 129 15.63 3.41 -7.44
N ARG A 130 14.55 3.55 -6.67
CA ARG A 130 13.41 4.42 -7.00
C ARG A 130 13.74 5.91 -7.08
N GLN A 131 14.74 6.38 -6.35
CA GLN A 131 15.19 7.77 -6.36
C GLN A 131 15.91 8.09 -7.67
N GLU A 132 16.71 7.17 -8.20
CA GLU A 132 17.39 7.33 -9.50
C GLU A 132 16.39 7.30 -10.67
N ILE A 133 15.35 6.46 -10.62
CA ILE A 133 14.35 6.37 -11.71
C ILE A 133 13.45 7.62 -11.79
N SER A 134 13.23 8.31 -10.67
CA SER A 134 12.38 9.50 -10.63
C SER A 134 13.06 10.75 -11.22
N GLU A 135 14.38 10.78 -11.28
CA GLU A 135 15.14 11.92 -11.80
C GLU A 135 15.14 11.98 -13.34
N ASP A 136 14.95 10.84 -14.03
CA ASP A 136 15.00 10.78 -15.50
C ASP A 136 13.68 11.16 -16.22
N ILE A 137 12.58 11.42 -15.50
CA ILE A 137 11.28 11.72 -16.12
C ILE A 137 11.05 13.23 -16.34
N ASP A 138 11.75 14.11 -15.62
CA ASP A 138 11.52 15.57 -15.68
C ASP A 138 12.42 16.34 -16.68
N GLY A 139 13.29 15.66 -17.44
CA GLY A 139 14.27 16.31 -18.33
C GLY A 139 13.86 16.53 -19.80
N GLY A 140 12.65 16.15 -20.21
CA GLY A 140 12.33 15.93 -21.63
C GLY A 140 11.43 16.95 -22.35
N LEU A 141 10.89 17.98 -21.68
CA LEU A 141 9.77 18.76 -22.27
C LEU A 141 9.99 20.26 -22.49
N ASP A 142 11.21 20.80 -22.41
CA ASP A 142 11.39 22.27 -22.56
C ASP A 142 12.52 22.73 -23.49
N THR A 143 12.63 22.12 -24.68
CA THR A 143 13.42 22.70 -25.78
C THR A 143 12.72 22.60 -27.13
N LEU A 144 11.54 23.20 -27.24
CA LEU A 144 11.01 23.63 -28.55
C LEU A 144 10.87 25.16 -28.53
N GLN A 145 11.99 25.83 -28.77
CA GLN A 145 12.01 27.25 -29.08
C GLN A 145 11.75 27.41 -30.60
N PRO A 146 10.66 28.06 -31.04
CA PRO A 146 10.43 28.29 -32.46
C PRO A 146 11.33 29.44 -32.94
N GLY A 147 12.31 29.10 -33.77
CA GLY A 147 13.17 30.07 -34.46
C GLY A 147 12.40 30.91 -35.48
N ARG A 148 12.73 32.21 -35.52
CA ARG A 148 12.23 33.26 -36.43
C ARG A 148 12.47 32.95 -37.92
N PRO A 149 11.69 33.57 -38.83
CA PRO A 149 11.92 33.48 -40.27
C PRO A 149 13.10 34.35 -40.70
N THR A 150 13.91 33.81 -41.60
CA THR A 150 14.83 34.54 -42.48
C THR A 150 14.28 34.47 -43.89
N GLY A 151 14.05 35.63 -44.51
CA GLY A 151 13.58 35.77 -45.89
C GLY A 151 12.71 37.01 -46.05
#